data_AF-A0A9D6VG47-F1
#
_entry.id   AF-A0A9D6VG47-F1
#
_cell.length_a   1.000
_cell.length_b   1.000
_cell.length_c   1.000
_cell.angle_alpha   90.00
_cell.angle_beta   90.00
_cell.angle_gamma   90.00
#
_symmetry.space_group_name_H-M   'P 1'
#
loop_
_entity.id
_entity.type
_entity.pdbx_description
1 polymer ?
#
loop_
_entity_poly.entity_id
_entity_poly.type
_entity_poly.pdbx_seq_one_letter_code
_entity_poly.pdbx_strand_id
1 'polypeptide(L)'
;MIYCGTEPLTREALAAQIERVVDAYPDSLMVGSVGRAAVYNEVYDDPLHEYRLREQEPIYNGCGERGDIDLVGAPPDASESHLGPFPIDTRAFSNDNLKIIKHGGDWILRSVNRGYEKTIDPYVFTPVQAVTIYGVECRVPPAQTQLALMSLTGTKRSKDVEACAVLSRAIQDGQIDEVCPEALQPFYELGWLNSQSLGVRLADAYRAIIPEKIRLRLSPAVGPIRRYVDARF
;
A
#
# COMPACT_ATOMS: atom_id res chain seq x y z
N MET A 1 2.66 -12.94 19.20
CA MET A 1 1.50 -12.97 20.10
C MET A 1 0.37 -12.35 19.31
N ILE A 2 -0.63 -13.13 18.88
CA ILE A 2 -1.74 -12.60 18.08
C ILE A 2 -2.67 -11.89 19.06
N TYR A 3 -2.82 -10.57 18.91
CA TYR A 3 -3.72 -9.78 19.73
C TYR A 3 -5.15 -10.04 19.25
N CYS A 4 -5.81 -11.05 19.81
CA CYS A 4 -7.25 -11.22 19.66
C CYS A 4 -7.95 -10.30 20.69
N GLY A 5 -7.92 -8.99 20.44
CA GLY A 5 -8.75 -8.05 21.18
C GLY A 5 -10.23 -8.36 20.95
N THR A 6 -11.01 -8.41 22.02
CA THR A 6 -12.45 -8.71 21.99
C THR A 6 -13.33 -7.49 21.69
N GLU A 7 -12.73 -6.30 21.59
CA GLU A 7 -13.44 -5.06 21.25
C GLU A 7 -13.48 -4.87 19.73
N PRO A 8 -14.65 -4.51 19.15
CA PRO A 8 -14.74 -4.17 17.75
C PRO A 8 -13.92 -2.90 17.50
N LEU A 9 -12.87 -3.03 16.69
CA LEU A 9 -12.08 -1.89 16.26
C LEU A 9 -12.89 -1.05 15.26
N THR A 10 -13.13 0.21 15.61
CA THR A 10 -14.08 1.09 14.91
C THR A 10 -13.41 2.04 13.92
N ARG A 11 -14.20 2.75 13.10
CA ARG A 11 -13.69 3.82 12.21
C ARG A 11 -13.02 4.93 13.02
N GLU A 12 -13.57 5.24 14.18
CA GLU A 12 -13.01 6.22 15.13
C GLU A 12 -11.67 5.74 15.69
N ALA A 13 -11.52 4.44 15.99
CA ALA A 13 -10.25 3.87 16.43
C ALA A 13 -9.18 3.93 15.32
N LEU A 14 -9.58 3.69 14.06
CA LEU A 14 -8.69 3.84 12.90
C LEU A 14 -8.26 5.29 12.72
N ALA A 15 -9.21 6.24 12.79
CA ALA A 15 -8.92 7.68 12.72
C ALA A 15 -7.93 8.11 13.81
N ALA A 16 -8.19 7.75 15.06
CA ALA A 16 -7.31 8.08 16.19
C ALA A 16 -5.92 7.43 16.09
N GLN A 17 -5.78 6.28 15.42
CA GLN A 17 -4.47 5.71 15.15
C GLN A 17 -3.76 6.42 13.98
N ILE A 18 -4.48 6.77 12.91
CA ILE A 18 -3.94 7.56 11.79
C ILE A 18 -3.38 8.88 12.32
N GLU A 19 -4.13 9.59 13.18
CA GLU A 19 -3.69 10.84 13.81
C GLU A 19 -2.36 10.65 14.57
N ARG A 20 -2.28 9.64 15.45
CA ARG A 20 -1.04 9.29 16.16
C ARG A 20 0.13 8.95 15.24
N VAL A 21 -0.14 8.33 14.10
CA VAL A 21 0.88 7.99 13.09
C VAL A 21 1.39 9.23 12.39
N VAL A 22 0.51 10.16 12.01
CA VAL A 22 0.89 11.45 11.41
C VAL A 22 1.76 12.23 12.38
N ASP A 23 1.39 12.28 13.66
CA ASP A 23 2.16 12.98 14.69
C ASP A 23 3.51 12.34 14.97
N ALA A 24 3.58 11.01 15.04
CA ALA A 24 4.81 10.28 15.32
C ALA A 24 5.79 10.30 14.15
N TYR A 25 5.29 10.31 12.91
CA TYR A 25 6.10 10.22 11.70
C TYR A 25 5.73 11.31 10.70
N PRO A 26 5.96 12.60 11.04
CA PRO A 26 5.48 13.73 10.25
C PRO A 26 6.08 13.76 8.84
N ASP A 27 7.26 13.17 8.64
CA ASP A 27 7.95 13.09 7.34
C ASP A 27 7.55 11.89 6.48
N SER A 28 6.79 10.94 7.04
CA SER A 28 6.32 9.77 6.31
C SER A 28 5.13 10.11 5.44
N LEU A 29 4.89 9.27 4.42
CA LEU A 29 3.72 9.40 3.57
C LEU A 29 2.88 8.13 3.66
N MET A 30 1.57 8.30 3.75
CA MET A 30 0.60 7.23 3.77
C MET A 30 0.34 6.72 2.34
N VAL A 31 0.36 5.40 2.19
CA VAL A 31 0.14 4.70 0.92
C VAL A 31 -0.93 3.62 1.10
N GLY A 32 -1.06 2.71 0.15
CA GLY A 32 -1.97 1.58 0.26
C GLY A 32 -3.44 2.01 0.28
N SER A 33 -4.17 1.73 1.36
CA SER A 33 -5.60 2.12 1.49
C SER A 33 -5.80 3.63 1.52
N VAL A 34 -5.06 4.33 2.38
CA VAL A 34 -5.08 5.81 2.41
C VAL A 34 -4.56 6.38 1.08
N GLY A 35 -3.57 5.73 0.47
CA GLY A 35 -3.08 6.11 -0.85
C GLY A 35 -4.11 5.97 -1.97
N ARG A 36 -4.91 4.90 -2.00
CA ARG A 36 -6.03 4.75 -2.95
C ARG A 36 -7.14 5.77 -2.68
N ALA A 37 -7.41 6.10 -1.43
CA ALA A 37 -8.35 7.17 -1.09
C ALA A 37 -7.92 8.52 -1.71
N ALA A 38 -6.62 8.80 -1.80
CA ALA A 38 -6.11 9.97 -2.51
C ALA A 38 -6.48 9.96 -4.01
N VAL A 39 -6.34 8.81 -4.67
CA VAL A 39 -6.72 8.66 -6.09
C VAL A 39 -8.19 8.97 -6.30
N TYR A 40 -9.07 8.42 -5.45
CA TYR A 40 -10.51 8.67 -5.56
C TYR A 40 -10.89 10.10 -5.18
N ASN A 41 -10.18 10.73 -4.25
CA ASN A 41 -10.36 12.15 -3.94
C ASN A 41 -10.00 13.03 -5.14
N GLU A 42 -8.87 12.76 -5.81
CA GLU A 42 -8.42 13.58 -6.94
C GLU A 42 -9.35 13.46 -8.15
N VAL A 43 -9.90 12.27 -8.40
CA VAL A 43 -10.75 12.01 -9.58
C VAL A 43 -12.23 12.27 -9.32
N TYR A 44 -12.73 11.95 -8.13
CA TYR A 44 -14.16 11.97 -7.81
C TYR A 44 -14.54 12.95 -6.69
N ASP A 45 -13.58 13.62 -6.05
CA ASP A 45 -13.80 14.40 -4.82
C ASP A 45 -14.44 13.54 -3.70
N ASP A 46 -14.07 12.25 -3.67
CA ASP A 46 -14.65 11.25 -2.77
C ASP A 46 -13.57 10.31 -2.19
N PRO A 47 -12.85 10.73 -1.13
CA PRO A 47 -11.80 9.90 -0.52
C PRO A 47 -12.37 8.66 0.16
N LEU A 48 -13.64 8.70 0.57
CA LEU A 48 -14.31 7.58 1.24
C LEU A 48 -14.75 6.49 0.26
N HIS A 49 -14.60 6.69 -1.05
CA HIS A 49 -14.90 5.69 -2.07
C HIS A 49 -14.20 4.35 -1.81
N GLU A 50 -12.89 4.38 -1.53
CA GLU A 50 -12.07 3.19 -1.19
C GLU A 50 -12.69 2.40 -0.04
N TYR A 51 -13.26 3.08 0.95
CA TYR A 51 -13.81 2.46 2.15
C TYR A 51 -15.28 2.07 1.99
N ARG A 52 -16.04 2.74 1.12
CA ARG A 52 -17.43 2.36 0.78
C ARG A 52 -17.50 1.11 -0.09
N LEU A 53 -16.60 0.98 -1.07
CA LEU A 53 -16.45 -0.27 -1.82
C LEU A 53 -16.15 -1.46 -0.90
N ARG A 54 -15.53 -1.18 0.26
CA ARG A 54 -15.26 -2.16 1.32
C ARG A 54 -16.37 -2.34 2.33
N GLU A 55 -17.52 -1.66 2.27
CA GLU A 55 -18.61 -1.90 3.25
C GLU A 55 -19.17 -3.34 3.20
N GLN A 56 -18.77 -4.15 2.20
CA GLN A 56 -19.01 -5.60 2.14
C GLN A 56 -17.84 -6.46 2.67
N GLU A 57 -16.69 -5.87 2.96
CA GLU A 57 -15.53 -6.51 3.58
C GLU A 57 -15.27 -5.88 4.96
N PRO A 58 -15.48 -6.59 6.07
CA PRO A 58 -15.05 -6.08 7.36
C PRO A 58 -13.57 -5.67 7.27
N ILE A 59 -13.20 -4.58 7.95
CA ILE A 59 -11.80 -4.15 8.14
C ILE A 59 -10.95 -5.33 8.69
N TYR A 60 -11.62 -6.37 9.22
CA TYR A 60 -11.04 -7.63 9.70
C TYR A 60 -11.58 -8.87 8.99
N ASN A 61 -10.68 -9.79 8.62
CA ASN A 61 -11.00 -11.21 8.74
C ASN A 61 -10.79 -11.63 10.21
N GLY A 62 -11.45 -12.70 10.68
CA GLY A 62 -11.47 -13.15 12.08
C GLY A 62 -10.11 -13.59 12.68
N CYS A 63 -8.99 -13.20 12.06
CA CYS A 63 -7.62 -13.49 12.48
C CYS A 63 -6.80 -12.21 12.76
N GLY A 64 -7.37 -11.01 12.60
CA GLY A 64 -6.73 -9.76 13.03
C GLY A 64 -5.58 -9.26 12.13
N GLU A 65 -5.43 -9.76 10.91
CA GLU A 65 -4.28 -9.46 10.04
C GLU A 65 -4.71 -8.73 8.75
N ARG A 66 -5.32 -7.56 8.87
CA ARG A 66 -5.35 -6.61 7.74
C ARG A 66 -4.75 -5.28 8.20
N GLY A 67 -3.54 -5.00 7.74
CA GLY A 67 -2.93 -3.67 7.82
C GLY A 67 -3.60 -2.76 6.80
N ASP A 68 -4.12 -1.63 7.26
CA ASP A 68 -4.70 -0.58 6.41
C ASP A 68 -3.91 0.73 6.44
N ILE A 69 -2.88 0.78 7.28
CA ILE A 69 -1.95 1.90 7.38
C ILE A 69 -0.63 1.42 6.79
N ASP A 70 -0.36 1.80 5.55
CA ASP A 70 0.92 1.56 4.89
C ASP A 70 1.71 2.88 4.85
N LEU A 71 2.99 2.85 5.20
CA LEU A 71 3.86 4.04 5.24
C LEU A 71 5.10 3.86 4.37
N VAL A 72 5.53 4.95 3.75
CA VAL A 72 6.86 5.08 3.11
C VAL A 72 7.62 6.23 3.74
N GLY A 73 8.95 6.12 3.78
CA GLY A 73 9.81 7.14 4.40
C GLY A 73 9.80 7.16 5.92
N ALA A 74 9.10 6.21 6.57
CA ALA A 74 9.19 6.00 8.01
C ALA A 74 10.61 5.54 8.40
N PRO A 75 11.12 5.92 9.59
CA PRO A 75 12.45 5.54 10.02
C PRO A 75 12.54 4.01 10.25
N PRO A 76 13.74 3.40 10.12
CA PRO A 76 13.90 1.94 10.16
C PRO A 76 13.46 1.26 11.47
N ASP A 77 13.37 2.03 12.55
CA ASP A 77 12.96 1.63 13.90
C ASP A 77 11.50 1.95 14.22
N ALA A 78 10.72 2.42 13.24
CA ALA A 78 9.27 2.58 13.33
C ALA A 78 8.60 1.21 13.53
N SER A 79 8.65 0.72 14.76
CA SER A 79 8.13 -0.56 15.22
C SER A 79 6.65 -0.42 15.60
N GLU A 80 5.83 -1.20 14.91
CA GLU A 80 4.40 -1.05 14.66
C GLU A 80 3.47 -1.20 15.89
N SER A 81 3.97 -1.64 17.05
CA SER A 81 3.11 -2.15 18.14
C SER A 81 2.62 -1.12 19.17
N HIS A 82 3.14 0.11 19.18
CA HIS A 82 2.89 1.07 20.26
C HIS A 82 1.89 2.19 19.91
N LEU A 83 1.57 2.37 18.63
CA LEU A 83 0.73 3.49 18.16
C LEU A 83 -0.74 3.14 18.05
N GLY A 84 -1.13 1.90 18.34
CA GLY A 84 -2.52 1.51 18.39
C GLY A 84 -2.75 0.06 17.98
N PRO A 85 -4.02 -0.35 17.89
CA PRO A 85 -4.39 -1.74 17.67
C PRO A 85 -4.29 -2.19 16.21
N PHE A 86 -4.19 -1.27 15.24
CA PHE A 86 -4.05 -1.60 13.83
C PHE A 86 -2.58 -1.84 13.47
N PRO A 87 -2.24 -2.88 12.69
CA PRO A 87 -0.90 -3.03 12.14
C PRO A 87 -0.54 -1.85 11.22
N ILE A 88 0.66 -1.31 11.37
CA ILE A 88 1.20 -0.23 10.53
C ILE A 88 2.32 -0.81 9.68
N ASP A 89 2.14 -0.96 8.38
CA ASP A 89 3.19 -1.54 7.54
C ASP A 89 4.17 -0.48 7.04
N THR A 90 5.38 -0.49 7.61
CA THR A 90 6.48 0.42 7.20
C THR A 90 7.37 -0.16 6.10
N ARG A 91 7.06 -1.38 5.62
CA ARG A 91 7.87 -2.11 4.62
C ARG A 91 7.35 -1.90 3.19
N ALA A 92 6.43 -0.94 2.99
CA ALA A 92 5.76 -0.68 1.72
C ALA A 92 5.18 -1.96 1.08
N PHE A 93 3.92 -2.29 1.42
CA PHE A 93 3.20 -3.45 0.88
C PHE A 93 3.71 -4.83 1.34
N SER A 94 4.09 -4.93 2.62
CA SER A 94 4.38 -6.18 3.34
C SER A 94 5.50 -7.03 2.75
N ASN A 95 6.47 -6.38 2.10
CA ASN A 95 7.62 -7.05 1.52
C ASN A 95 8.89 -6.66 2.29
N ASP A 96 9.36 -7.55 3.18
CA ASP A 96 10.54 -7.33 4.04
C ASP A 96 11.82 -6.95 3.27
N ASN A 97 11.84 -7.23 1.96
CA ASN A 97 12.99 -6.98 1.10
C ASN A 97 12.88 -5.68 0.29
N LEU A 98 11.72 -5.01 0.31
CA LEU A 98 11.48 -3.73 -0.35
C LEU A 98 11.52 -2.61 0.70
N LYS A 99 12.26 -1.54 0.44
CA LYS A 99 12.32 -0.37 1.32
C LYS A 99 12.28 0.91 0.51
N ILE A 100 11.53 1.88 1.01
CA ILE A 100 11.49 3.25 0.50
C ILE A 100 11.91 4.15 1.65
N ILE A 101 13.16 4.60 1.59
CA ILE A 101 13.83 5.26 2.70
C ILE A 101 14.02 6.73 2.35
N LYS A 102 13.73 7.62 3.30
CA LYS A 102 14.08 9.03 3.21
C LYS A 102 15.40 9.26 3.95
N HIS A 103 16.43 9.75 3.27
CA HIS A 103 17.75 9.99 3.86
C HIS A 103 18.36 11.29 3.32
N GLY A 104 18.59 12.27 4.19
CA GLY A 104 19.24 13.53 3.80
C GLY A 104 18.46 14.38 2.77
N GLY A 105 17.15 14.17 2.66
CA GLY A 105 16.29 14.82 1.64
C GLY A 105 16.06 13.96 0.39
N ASP A 106 16.90 12.96 0.16
CA ASP A 106 16.75 12.01 -0.92
C ASP A 106 15.80 10.88 -0.56
N TRP A 107 15.10 10.37 -1.56
CA TRP A 107 14.30 9.16 -1.46
C TRP A 107 15.03 8.01 -2.14
N ILE A 108 15.14 6.87 -1.46
CA ILE A 108 15.87 5.70 -1.96
C ILE A 108 14.90 4.53 -2.06
N LEU A 109 14.76 3.98 -3.25
CA LEU A 109 14.04 2.73 -3.52
C LEU A 109 15.05 1.59 -3.53
N ARG A 110 14.92 0.66 -2.57
CA ARG A 110 15.83 -0.48 -2.39
C ARG A 110 15.08 -1.81 -2.41
N SER A 111 15.61 -2.79 -3.14
CA SER A 111 15.19 -4.19 -3.07
C SER A 111 16.38 -5.11 -2.82
N VAL A 112 16.42 -5.71 -1.63
CA VAL A 112 17.52 -6.59 -1.18
C VAL A 112 17.62 -7.83 -2.07
N ASN A 113 16.50 -8.49 -2.34
CA ASN A 113 16.46 -9.72 -3.14
C ASN A 113 16.83 -9.52 -4.60
N ARG A 114 16.78 -8.27 -5.09
CA ARG A 114 17.10 -7.93 -6.48
C ARG A 114 18.45 -7.26 -6.62
N GLY A 115 19.14 -6.96 -5.52
CA GLY A 115 20.33 -6.11 -5.55
C GLY A 115 20.05 -4.75 -6.22
N TYR A 116 18.83 -4.23 -6.05
CA TYR A 116 18.36 -3.03 -6.73
C TYR A 116 18.37 -1.86 -5.75
N GLU A 117 18.97 -0.75 -6.17
CA GLU A 117 18.97 0.50 -5.42
C GLU A 117 18.98 1.67 -6.40
N LYS A 118 18.05 2.60 -6.22
CA LYS A 118 17.97 3.84 -6.99
C LYS A 118 17.54 5.00 -6.11
N THR A 119 18.14 6.16 -6.35
CA THR A 119 17.61 7.44 -5.88
C THR A 119 16.39 7.80 -6.70
N ILE A 120 15.35 8.26 -6.01
CA ILE A 120 14.10 8.75 -6.58
C ILE A 120 14.12 10.27 -6.50
N ASP A 121 13.66 10.91 -7.58
CA ASP A 121 13.47 12.36 -7.59
C ASP A 121 12.51 12.78 -6.45
N PRO A 122 12.91 13.71 -5.57
CA PRO A 122 12.06 14.19 -4.48
C PRO A 122 10.69 14.71 -4.93
N TYR A 123 10.58 15.21 -6.17
CA TYR A 123 9.33 15.66 -6.76
C TYR A 123 8.24 14.56 -6.73
N VAL A 124 8.62 13.31 -6.95
CA VAL A 124 7.71 12.15 -6.96
C VAL A 124 7.03 11.93 -5.61
N PHE A 125 7.65 12.38 -4.52
CA PHE A 125 7.12 12.31 -3.16
C PHE A 125 6.75 13.69 -2.60
N THR A 126 6.71 14.72 -3.43
CA THR A 126 6.17 16.02 -3.02
C THR A 126 4.68 15.82 -2.77
N PRO A 127 4.18 16.01 -1.53
CA PRO A 127 2.82 15.65 -1.19
C PRO A 127 1.83 16.42 -2.04
N VAL A 128 0.82 15.73 -2.55
CA VAL A 128 -0.42 16.39 -2.97
C VAL A 128 -1.15 16.82 -1.70
N GLN A 129 -1.92 17.91 -1.77
CA GLN A 129 -2.69 18.44 -0.65
C GLN A 129 -3.27 17.32 0.22
N ALA A 130 -3.20 17.51 1.53
CA ALA A 130 -3.49 16.45 2.44
C ALA A 130 -4.92 15.93 2.30
N VAL A 131 -5.06 14.61 2.31
CA VAL A 131 -6.33 13.94 2.12
C VAL A 131 -6.98 13.74 3.48
N THR A 132 -8.19 14.25 3.65
CA THR A 132 -8.92 14.08 4.90
C THR A 132 -9.60 12.71 4.94
N ILE A 133 -9.08 11.79 5.77
CA ILE A 133 -9.66 10.47 6.01
C ILE A 133 -10.23 10.43 7.41
N TYR A 134 -11.54 10.22 7.53
CA TYR A 134 -12.27 10.23 8.81
C TYR A 134 -12.00 11.47 9.68
N GLY A 135 -11.82 12.63 9.04
CA GLY A 135 -11.54 13.91 9.73
C GLY A 135 -10.06 14.13 10.07
N VAL A 136 -9.17 13.21 9.71
CA VAL A 136 -7.72 13.33 9.92
C VAL A 136 -7.04 13.71 8.61
N GLU A 137 -6.21 14.75 8.67
CA GLU A 137 -5.43 15.23 7.53
C GLU A 137 -4.21 14.33 7.29
N CYS A 138 -4.22 13.55 6.20
CA CYS A 138 -3.18 12.58 5.87
C CYS A 138 -2.26 13.10 4.75
N ARG A 139 -0.95 12.97 4.93
CA ARG A 139 0.04 13.22 3.86
C ARG A 139 0.18 12.00 2.97
N VAL A 140 -0.01 12.18 1.67
CA VAL A 140 0.06 11.13 0.65
C VAL A 140 0.93 11.60 -0.52
N PRO A 141 1.67 10.72 -1.22
CA PRO A 141 2.26 11.08 -2.50
C PRO A 141 1.19 11.29 -3.58
N PRO A 142 1.54 11.90 -4.71
CA PRO A 142 0.68 12.05 -5.87
C PRO A 142 0.03 10.74 -6.31
N ALA A 143 -1.20 10.80 -6.84
CA ALA A 143 -1.95 9.63 -7.28
C ALA A 143 -1.17 8.77 -8.29
N GLN A 144 -0.40 9.40 -9.17
CA GLN A 144 0.47 8.77 -10.15
C GLN A 144 1.60 7.99 -9.46
N THR A 145 2.22 8.59 -8.44
CA THR A 145 3.20 7.91 -7.58
C THR A 145 2.57 6.74 -6.84
N GLN A 146 1.33 6.87 -6.35
CA GLN A 146 0.60 5.75 -5.74
C GLN A 146 0.48 4.56 -6.69
N LEU A 147 0.17 4.78 -7.97
CA LEU A 147 0.13 3.69 -8.95
C LEU A 147 1.49 3.05 -9.18
N ALA A 148 2.53 3.86 -9.32
CA ALA A 148 3.89 3.39 -9.50
C ALA A 148 4.32 2.51 -8.31
N LEU A 149 4.00 2.92 -7.09
CA LEU A 149 4.22 2.15 -5.87
C LEU A 149 3.47 0.80 -5.88
N MET A 150 2.22 0.76 -6.33
CA MET A 150 1.45 -0.49 -6.43
C MET A 150 2.06 -1.50 -7.41
N SER A 151 2.81 -1.03 -8.42
CA SER A 151 3.50 -1.90 -9.38
C SER A 151 4.66 -2.69 -8.75
N LEU A 152 5.20 -2.21 -7.62
CA LEU A 152 6.41 -2.78 -7.00
C LEU A 152 6.22 -4.21 -6.51
N THR A 153 5.01 -4.61 -6.13
CA THR A 153 4.77 -5.97 -5.61
C THR A 153 4.83 -7.02 -6.72
N GLY A 154 4.78 -6.61 -7.99
CA GLY A 154 4.65 -7.48 -9.15
C GLY A 154 3.27 -8.13 -9.30
N THR A 155 2.41 -8.07 -8.26
CA THR A 155 1.05 -8.63 -8.27
C THR A 155 0.02 -7.54 -8.01
N LYS A 156 -0.99 -7.37 -8.87
CA LYS A 156 -2.07 -6.40 -8.60
C LYS A 156 -3.29 -7.09 -7.99
N ARG A 157 -3.83 -6.56 -6.89
CA ARG A 157 -5.12 -7.00 -6.34
C ARG A 157 -6.25 -6.30 -7.09
N SER A 158 -7.47 -6.85 -7.01
CA SER A 158 -8.66 -6.30 -7.71
C SER A 158 -8.84 -4.80 -7.47
N LYS A 159 -8.74 -4.36 -6.21
CA LYS A 159 -8.80 -2.95 -5.81
C LYS A 159 -7.67 -2.07 -6.38
N ASP A 160 -6.47 -2.63 -6.53
CA ASP A 160 -5.33 -1.90 -7.08
C ASP A 160 -5.50 -1.74 -8.61
N VAL A 161 -6.09 -2.75 -9.28
CA VAL A 161 -6.45 -2.68 -10.70
C VAL A 161 -7.51 -1.61 -10.94
N GLU A 162 -8.54 -1.54 -10.09
CA GLU A 162 -9.59 -0.54 -10.20
C GLU A 162 -9.04 0.89 -10.01
N ALA A 163 -8.28 1.14 -8.94
CA ALA A 163 -7.66 2.44 -8.72
C ALA A 163 -6.72 2.84 -9.87
N CYS A 164 -5.95 1.88 -10.44
CA CYS A 164 -5.17 2.11 -11.65
C CYS A 164 -6.05 2.56 -12.83
N ALA A 165 -7.14 1.84 -13.10
CA ALA A 165 -8.00 2.13 -14.24
C ALA A 165 -8.68 3.51 -14.14
N VAL A 166 -9.13 3.86 -12.93
CA VAL A 166 -9.73 5.17 -12.65
C VAL A 166 -8.75 6.30 -12.95
N LEU A 167 -7.54 6.25 -12.38
CA LEU A 167 -6.56 7.30 -12.59
C LEU A 167 -6.04 7.35 -14.03
N SER A 168 -5.74 6.20 -14.64
CA SER A 168 -5.30 6.17 -16.04
C SER A 168 -6.31 6.80 -16.99
N ARG A 169 -7.60 6.59 -16.74
CA ARG A 169 -8.66 7.25 -17.51
C ARG A 169 -8.70 8.76 -17.26
N ALA A 170 -8.61 9.19 -16.00
CA ALA A 170 -8.59 10.61 -15.65
C ALA A 170 -7.42 11.36 -16.32
N ILE A 171 -6.23 10.74 -16.40
CA ILE A 171 -5.07 11.28 -17.14
C ILE A 171 -5.36 11.36 -18.64
N GLN A 172 -5.90 10.29 -19.23
CA GLN A 172 -6.25 10.27 -20.67
C GLN A 172 -7.30 11.33 -21.03
N ASP A 173 -8.26 11.56 -20.13
CA ASP A 173 -9.31 12.56 -20.28
C ASP A 173 -8.83 13.99 -19.97
N GLY A 174 -7.56 14.17 -19.57
CA GLY A 174 -6.97 15.47 -19.24
C GLY A 174 -7.49 16.10 -17.94
N GLN A 175 -8.07 15.29 -17.05
CA GLN A 175 -8.57 15.74 -15.75
C GLN A 175 -7.44 15.91 -14.73
N ILE A 176 -6.36 15.14 -14.89
CA ILE A 176 -5.20 15.11 -14.00
C ILE A 176 -3.94 15.15 -14.86
N ASP A 177 -2.97 15.97 -14.47
CA ASP A 177 -1.66 16.04 -15.14
C ASP A 177 -0.85 14.76 -14.92
N GLU A 178 -0.11 14.32 -15.93
CA GLU A 178 0.79 13.19 -15.78
C GLU A 178 2.08 13.62 -15.06
N VAL A 179 2.52 12.85 -14.06
CA VAL A 179 3.87 12.99 -13.51
C VAL A 179 4.85 12.48 -14.56
N CYS A 180 5.90 13.26 -14.83
CA CYS A 180 7.01 12.92 -15.74
C CYS A 180 7.37 11.42 -15.65
N PRO A 181 7.10 10.62 -16.70
CA PRO A 181 7.31 9.17 -16.68
C PRO A 181 8.74 8.76 -16.32
N GLU A 182 9.71 9.58 -16.72
CA GLU A 182 11.14 9.40 -16.42
C GLU A 182 11.43 9.44 -14.92
N ALA A 183 10.71 10.28 -14.16
CA ALA A 183 10.86 10.37 -12.71
C ALA A 183 10.31 9.13 -11.99
N LEU A 184 9.31 8.45 -12.60
CA LEU A 184 8.72 7.22 -12.10
C LEU A 184 9.44 5.94 -12.59
N GLN A 185 10.40 6.07 -13.50
CA GLN A 185 11.09 4.95 -14.12
C GLN A 185 11.68 3.93 -13.13
N PRO A 186 12.30 4.32 -11.99
CA PRO A 186 12.82 3.34 -11.04
C PRO A 186 11.76 2.39 -10.46
N PHE A 187 10.52 2.87 -10.30
CA PHE A 187 9.42 2.05 -9.82
C PHE A 187 9.02 1.00 -10.86
N TYR A 188 8.93 1.42 -12.13
CA TYR A 188 8.57 0.52 -13.24
C TYR A 188 9.64 -0.54 -13.50
N GLU A 189 10.92 -0.17 -13.42
CA GLU A 189 12.04 -1.11 -13.53
C GLU A 189 11.97 -2.19 -12.44
N LEU A 190 11.81 -1.78 -11.18
CA LEU A 190 11.74 -2.71 -10.07
C LEU A 190 10.45 -3.56 -10.10
N GLY A 191 9.33 -2.95 -10.47
CA GLY A 191 8.07 -3.65 -10.69
C GLY A 191 8.19 -4.75 -11.75
N TRP A 192 8.84 -4.44 -12.88
CA TRP A 192 9.13 -5.42 -13.93
C TRP A 192 10.06 -6.53 -13.45
N LEU A 193 11.14 -6.21 -12.73
CA LEU A 193 12.02 -7.23 -12.13
C LEU A 193 11.25 -8.15 -11.18
N ASN A 194 10.32 -7.59 -10.39
CA ASN A 194 9.49 -8.36 -9.48
C ASN A 194 8.46 -9.24 -10.21
N SER A 195 7.88 -8.76 -11.31
CA SER A 195 6.95 -9.55 -12.13
C SER A 195 7.60 -10.77 -12.80
N GLN A 196 8.93 -10.76 -12.98
CA GLN A 196 9.67 -11.92 -13.49
C GLN A 196 9.85 -13.04 -12.45
N SER A 197 9.53 -12.80 -11.16
CA SER A 197 9.62 -13.84 -10.13
C SER A 197 8.64 -14.99 -10.40
N LEU A 198 9.12 -16.24 -10.30
CA LEU A 198 8.25 -17.41 -10.39
C LEU A 198 7.13 -17.36 -9.35
N GLY A 199 7.43 -16.94 -8.11
CA GLY A 199 6.44 -16.83 -7.04
C GLY A 199 5.33 -15.82 -7.35
N VAL A 200 5.67 -14.71 -7.99
CA VAL A 200 4.70 -13.70 -8.45
C VAL A 200 3.83 -14.26 -9.56
N ARG A 201 4.44 -14.87 -10.59
CA ARG A 201 3.72 -15.49 -11.71
C ARG A 201 2.77 -16.59 -11.25
N LEU A 202 3.18 -17.41 -10.29
CA LEU A 202 2.33 -18.45 -9.68
C LEU A 202 1.18 -17.84 -8.89
N ALA A 203 1.43 -16.79 -8.11
CA ALA A 203 0.39 -16.08 -7.37
C ALA A 203 -0.65 -15.44 -8.30
N ASP A 204 -0.21 -14.87 -9.42
CA ASP A 204 -1.12 -14.28 -10.42
C ASP A 204 -1.93 -15.35 -11.16
N ALA A 205 -1.29 -16.45 -11.58
CA ALA A 205 -2.01 -17.59 -12.16
C ALA A 205 -3.07 -18.14 -11.19
N TYR A 206 -2.72 -18.29 -9.91
CA TYR A 206 -3.66 -18.71 -8.87
C TYR A 206 -4.83 -17.74 -8.72
N ARG A 207 -4.60 -16.43 -8.70
CA ARG A 207 -5.66 -15.42 -8.58
C ARG A 207 -6.57 -15.35 -9.79
N ALA A 208 -6.04 -15.60 -10.99
CA ALA A 208 -6.81 -15.65 -12.22
C ALA A 208 -7.75 -16.87 -12.26
N ILE A 209 -7.31 -18.00 -11.70
CA ILE A 209 -8.07 -19.26 -11.70
C ILE A 209 -9.06 -19.32 -10.53
N ILE A 210 -8.68 -18.82 -9.35
CA ILE A 210 -9.45 -18.97 -8.11
C ILE A 210 -10.16 -17.66 -7.75
N PRO A 211 -11.52 -17.64 -7.80
CA PRO A 211 -12.32 -16.46 -7.43
C PRO A 211 -12.01 -15.96 -6.01
N GLU A 212 -12.04 -14.64 -5.83
CA GLU A 212 -11.73 -13.95 -4.57
C GLU A 212 -12.57 -14.45 -3.38
N LYS A 213 -13.87 -14.65 -3.60
CA LYS A 213 -14.81 -15.22 -2.63
C LYS A 213 -14.45 -16.62 -2.12
N ILE A 214 -13.67 -17.39 -2.89
CA ILE A 214 -13.15 -18.70 -2.47
C ILE A 214 -11.83 -18.55 -1.72
N ARG A 215 -10.96 -17.63 -2.14
CA ARG A 215 -9.67 -17.32 -1.48
C ARG A 215 -9.87 -16.90 -0.02
N LEU A 216 -10.86 -16.06 0.26
CA LEU A 216 -11.15 -15.56 1.62
C LEU A 216 -11.66 -16.64 2.58
N ARG A 217 -12.37 -17.67 2.08
CA ARG A 217 -12.90 -18.76 2.91
C ARG A 217 -11.84 -19.79 3.33
N LEU A 218 -10.72 -19.87 2.62
CA LEU A 218 -9.62 -20.81 2.93
C LEU A 218 -8.65 -20.26 4.00
N SER A 219 -8.86 -19.03 4.47
CA SER A 219 -7.98 -18.34 5.42
C SER A 219 -8.58 -18.24 6.83
N PRO A 220 -8.72 -19.38 7.54
CA PRO A 220 -8.53 -19.33 8.99
C PRO A 220 -7.39 -20.24 9.50
N ALA A 221 -6.81 -21.10 8.66
CA ALA A 221 -5.88 -22.14 9.13
C ALA A 221 -4.56 -22.27 8.35
N VAL A 222 -4.42 -21.56 7.23
CA VAL A 222 -3.20 -21.59 6.42
C VAL A 222 -2.70 -20.17 6.32
N GLY A 223 -1.63 -19.86 7.02
CA GLY A 223 -0.90 -18.60 6.85
C GLY A 223 -0.52 -18.36 5.39
N PRO A 224 0.01 -17.17 5.04
CA PRO A 224 0.31 -16.85 3.65
C PRO A 224 1.14 -17.96 3.02
N ILE A 225 0.73 -18.38 1.83
CA ILE A 225 1.36 -19.41 0.97
C ILE A 225 2.89 -19.20 0.82
N ARG A 226 3.40 -18.00 1.16
CA ARG A 226 4.84 -17.75 1.39
C ARG A 226 5.54 -18.83 2.23
N ARG A 227 4.89 -19.46 3.22
CA ARG A 227 5.54 -20.51 4.02
C ARG A 227 5.68 -21.87 3.33
N TYR A 228 4.99 -22.12 2.21
CA TYR A 228 5.07 -23.41 1.51
C TYR A 228 6.06 -23.44 0.34
N VAL A 229 6.59 -22.29 -0.08
CA VAL A 229 7.55 -22.22 -1.21
C VAL A 229 9.01 -22.11 -0.72
N ASP A 230 9.25 -21.69 0.52
CA ASP A 230 10.62 -21.66 1.12
C ASP A 230 11.05 -23.00 1.75
N ALA A 231 10.23 -24.05 1.67
CA ALA A 231 10.61 -25.38 2.13
C ALA A 231 11.09 -26.23 0.94
N ARG A 232 12.38 -26.08 0.62
CA ARG A 232 13.17 -26.85 -0.36
C ARG A 232 12.79 -26.53 -1.81
N PHE A 233 13.61 -25.71 -2.49
CA PHE A 233 14.30 -26.01 -3.75
C PHE A 233 15.31 -24.90 -4.03
#